data_AF-A0A3P8V6G1-F1
#
_entry.id   AF-A0A3P8V6G1-F1
#
_cell.length_a   1.000
_cell.length_b   1.000
_cell.length_c   1.000
_cell.angle_alpha   90.00
_cell.angle_beta   90.00
_cell.angle_gamma   90.00
#
_symmetry.space_group_name_H-M   'P 1'
#
loop_
_entity.id
_entity.type
_entity.pdbx_description
1 polymer ?
#
loop_
_entity_poly.entity_id
_entity_poly.type
_entity_poly.pdbx_seq_one_letter_code
_entity_poly.pdbx_strand_id
1 'polypeptide(L)'
;MLRPQQVTQSQQQKDGDLTLLPNPVLASNQHRLLHQELLFCHRRGLLPRAKSELQRVMERKQREQHRQREMSLYPPSDLEIKLCLRQQRIQTSELEEQRRSESLQNAPEFVRVKGTLKHVGRFSE
;
A
#
# COMPACT_ATOMS: atom_id res chain seq x y z
N MET A 1 -36.35 -8.70 -10.87
CA MET A 1 -35.24 -8.52 -9.91
C MET A 1 -35.66 -7.48 -8.89
N LEU A 2 -36.26 -7.91 -7.77
CA LEU A 2 -36.85 -7.04 -6.75
C LEU A 2 -35.88 -6.90 -5.56
N ARG A 3 -35.71 -5.66 -5.07
CA ARG A 3 -34.97 -5.36 -3.83
C ARG A 3 -35.66 -6.03 -2.62
N PRO A 4 -34.92 -6.65 -1.68
CA PRO A 4 -35.51 -7.03 -0.40
C PRO A 4 -35.67 -5.77 0.47
N GLN A 5 -36.91 -5.35 0.71
CA GLN A 5 -37.24 -4.44 1.80
C GLN A 5 -37.09 -5.20 3.12
N GLN A 6 -36.20 -4.71 3.98
CA GLN A 6 -36.13 -5.14 5.38
C GLN A 6 -37.32 -4.51 6.12
N VAL A 7 -38.28 -5.36 6.47
CA VAL A 7 -39.40 -5.02 7.35
C VAL A 7 -38.91 -5.17 8.79
N THR A 8 -38.69 -4.05 9.48
CA THR A 8 -38.42 -4.08 10.93
C THR A 8 -39.76 -4.14 11.66
N GLN A 9 -40.32 -5.35 11.79
CA GLN A 9 -41.42 -5.60 12.73
C GLN A 9 -40.88 -5.56 14.16
N SER A 10 -41.46 -4.68 14.95
CA SER A 10 -41.23 -4.55 16.38
C SER A 10 -41.98 -5.67 17.09
N GLN A 11 -41.26 -6.69 17.59
CA GLN A 11 -41.77 -7.64 18.56
C GLN A 11 -41.02 -7.42 19.87
N GLN A 12 -41.62 -6.61 20.75
CA GLN A 12 -41.24 -6.54 22.16
C GLN A 12 -41.96 -7.65 22.89
N GLN A 13 -41.25 -8.73 23.18
CA GLN A 13 -41.58 -9.62 24.29
C GLN A 13 -40.39 -9.62 25.24
N LYS A 14 -40.62 -9.03 26.41
CA LYS A 14 -39.74 -9.08 27.57
C LYS A 14 -39.55 -10.54 27.96
N ASP A 15 -38.31 -10.93 28.25
CA ASP A 15 -37.90 -11.77 29.38
C ASP A 15 -36.39 -12.00 29.27
N GLY A 16 -35.64 -11.74 30.33
CA GLY A 16 -34.20 -12.02 30.36
C GLY A 16 -33.37 -10.84 30.86
N ASP A 17 -33.45 -10.64 32.17
CA ASP A 17 -32.55 -9.87 32.99
C ASP A 17 -31.08 -10.18 32.64
N LEU A 18 -30.40 -9.23 31.97
CA LEU A 18 -28.95 -9.00 31.95
C LEU A 18 -28.63 -7.87 30.94
N THR A 19 -28.11 -6.74 31.44
CA THR A 19 -27.33 -5.71 30.72
C THR A 19 -28.07 -4.60 29.93
N LEU A 20 -29.13 -4.01 30.49
CA LEU A 20 -29.50 -2.61 30.16
C LEU A 20 -28.80 -1.66 31.14
N LEU A 21 -27.47 -1.59 31.11
CA LEU A 21 -26.83 -0.32 31.48
C LEU A 21 -27.02 0.59 30.28
N PRO A 22 -27.76 1.72 30.40
CA PRO A 22 -27.78 2.72 29.35
C PRO A 22 -26.33 3.12 29.11
N ASN A 23 -25.81 2.86 27.91
CA ASN A 23 -24.45 3.28 27.56
C ASN A 23 -24.31 4.75 27.98
N PRO A 24 -23.43 5.10 28.92
CA PRO A 24 -23.40 6.45 29.51
C PRO A 24 -23.15 7.53 28.47
N VAL A 25 -22.50 7.13 27.36
CA VAL A 25 -22.29 7.92 26.14
C VAL A 25 -23.60 8.24 25.42
N LEU A 26 -24.56 7.31 25.41
CA LEU A 26 -25.89 7.47 24.80
C LEU A 26 -26.93 8.04 25.77
N ALA A 27 -26.73 7.90 27.09
CA ALA A 27 -27.62 8.42 28.13
C ALA A 27 -27.46 9.94 28.32
N SER A 28 -26.26 10.48 28.07
CA SER A 28 -26.00 11.92 28.15
C SER A 28 -26.52 12.67 26.92
N ASN A 29 -27.56 13.50 27.12
CA ASN A 29 -28.12 14.32 26.05
C ASN A 29 -27.08 15.30 25.47
N GLN A 30 -26.21 15.86 26.33
CA GLN A 30 -25.12 16.72 25.92
C GLN A 30 -24.13 15.99 25.00
N HIS A 31 -23.78 14.73 25.31
CA HIS A 31 -22.92 13.93 24.44
C HIS A 31 -23.57 13.67 23.08
N ARG A 32 -24.87 13.36 23.07
CA ARG A 32 -25.63 13.14 21.83
C ARG A 32 -25.66 14.38 20.94
N LEU A 33 -25.91 15.56 21.53
CA LEU A 33 -25.90 16.83 20.80
C LEU A 33 -24.51 17.15 20.23
N LEU A 34 -23.45 16.97 21.03
CA LEU A 34 -22.08 17.14 20.57
C LEU A 34 -21.73 16.18 19.43
N HIS A 35 -22.14 14.92 19.52
CA HIS A 35 -21.93 13.94 18.45
C HIS A 35 -22.63 14.37 17.15
N GLN A 36 -23.87 14.86 17.24
CA GLN A 36 -24.61 15.37 16.09
C GLN A 36 -23.91 16.59 15.46
N GLU A 37 -23.42 17.52 16.29
CA GLU A 37 -22.68 18.70 15.84
C GLU A 37 -21.36 18.32 15.15
N LEU A 38 -20.59 17.40 15.75
CA LEU A 38 -19.34 16.89 15.16
C LEU A 38 -19.58 16.23 13.79
N LEU A 39 -20.60 15.38 13.69
CA LEU A 39 -20.98 14.77 12.41
C LEU A 39 -21.43 15.83 11.39
N PHE A 40 -22.19 16.83 11.82
CA PHE A 40 -22.65 17.93 10.96
C PHE A 40 -21.47 18.73 10.41
N CYS A 41 -20.55 19.15 11.27
CA CYS A 41 -19.37 19.91 10.90
C CYS A 41 -18.40 19.08 10.03
N HIS A 42 -18.26 17.77 10.28
CA HIS A 42 -17.50 16.86 9.41
C HIS A 42 -18.10 16.77 8.01
N ARG A 43 -19.43 16.60 7.90
CA ARG A 43 -20.12 16.55 6.58
C ARG A 43 -20.00 17.87 5.81
N ARG A 44 -19.98 19.01 6.51
CA ARG A 44 -19.80 20.34 5.91
C ARG A 44 -18.34 20.72 5.66
N GLY A 45 -17.38 19.86 6.01
CA GLY A 45 -15.95 20.11 5.82
C GLY A 45 -15.38 21.22 6.71
N LEU A 46 -16.05 21.53 7.83
CA LEU A 46 -15.64 22.59 8.75
C LEU A 46 -14.52 22.14 9.70
N LEU A 47 -14.32 20.83 9.89
CA LEU A 47 -13.19 20.28 10.66
C LEU A 47 -12.03 19.93 9.73
N PRO A 48 -10.77 20.07 10.22
CA PRO A 48 -9.60 19.52 9.53
C PRO A 48 -9.83 18.04 9.23
N ARG A 49 -9.93 17.69 7.95
CA ARG A 49 -10.18 16.33 7.45
C ARG A 49 -8.91 15.47 7.51
N ALA A 50 -8.21 15.51 8.64
CA ALA A 50 -7.14 14.56 8.90
C ALA A 50 -7.80 13.20 9.10
N LYS A 51 -7.72 12.34 8.09
CA LYS A 51 -8.21 10.97 8.19
C LYS A 51 -7.45 10.27 9.30
N SER A 52 -8.16 9.58 10.19
CA SER A 52 -7.52 8.74 11.20
C SER A 52 -6.63 7.70 10.52
N GLU A 53 -5.60 7.22 11.22
CA GLU A 53 -4.73 6.17 10.70
C GLU A 53 -5.52 4.94 10.27
N LEU A 54 -6.48 4.52 11.11
CA LEU A 54 -7.37 3.42 10.79
C LEU A 54 -8.13 3.66 9.47
N GLN A 55 -8.69 4.86 9.27
CA GLN A 55 -9.38 5.17 8.02
C GLN A 55 -8.43 5.13 6.81
N ARG A 56 -7.21 5.66 6.94
CA ARG A 56 -6.19 5.60 5.88
C ARG A 56 -5.81 4.17 5.54
N VAL A 57 -5.60 3.33 6.55
CA VAL A 57 -5.26 1.91 6.40
C VAL A 57 -6.40 1.15 5.75
N MET A 58 -7.65 1.37 6.17
CA MET A 58 -8.83 0.72 5.59
C MET A 58 -9.03 1.11 4.11
N GLU A 59 -8.89 2.40 3.77
CA GLU A 59 -8.97 2.84 2.38
C GLU A 59 -7.84 2.25 1.52
N ARG A 60 -6.62 2.17 2.07
CA ARG A 60 -5.49 1.51 1.38
C ARG A 60 -5.79 0.04 1.12
N LYS A 61 -6.27 -0.68 2.13
CA LYS A 61 -6.61 -2.10 2.03
C LYS A 61 -7.73 -2.35 1.00
N GLN A 62 -8.76 -1.51 0.98
CA GLN A 62 -9.83 -1.62 -0.02
C GLN A 62 -9.31 -1.40 -1.45
N ARG A 63 -8.46 -0.38 -1.66
CA ARG A 63 -7.85 -0.11 -2.97
C ARG A 63 -6.96 -1.26 -3.44
N GLU A 64 -6.18 -1.84 -2.53
CA GLU A 64 -5.31 -2.98 -2.82
C GLU A 64 -6.13 -4.22 -3.16
N GLN A 65 -7.16 -4.54 -2.37
CA GLN A 65 -8.05 -5.66 -2.65
C GLN A 65 -8.77 -5.50 -4.00
N HIS A 66 -9.25 -4.29 -4.31
CA HIS A 66 -9.86 -4.02 -5.61
C HIS A 66 -8.87 -4.23 -6.74
N ARG A 67 -7.66 -3.65 -6.65
CA ARG A 67 -6.60 -3.85 -7.64
C ARG A 67 -6.28 -5.34 -7.82
N GLN A 68 -6.17 -6.08 -6.73
CA GLN A 68 -5.83 -7.51 -6.77
C GLN A 68 -6.94 -8.34 -7.41
N ARG A 69 -8.21 -7.99 -7.18
CA ARG A 69 -9.34 -8.59 -7.89
C ARG A 69 -9.28 -8.30 -9.39
N GLU A 70 -9.09 -7.04 -9.78
CA GLU A 70 -8.96 -6.67 -11.19
C GLU A 70 -7.80 -7.42 -11.87
N MET A 71 -6.62 -7.45 -11.25
CA MET A 71 -5.45 -8.18 -11.76
C MET A 71 -5.67 -9.71 -11.82
N SER A 72 -6.55 -10.26 -10.98
CA SER A 72 -6.89 -11.69 -11.03
C SER A 72 -7.90 -12.04 -12.11
N LEU A 73 -8.72 -11.07 -12.53
CA LEU A 73 -9.74 -11.25 -13.55
C LEU A 73 -9.17 -11.12 -14.96
N TYR A 74 -8.12 -10.32 -15.14
CA TYR A 74 -7.52 -10.06 -16.45
C TYR A 74 -6.08 -10.59 -16.52
N PRO A 75 -5.72 -11.34 -17.58
CA PRO A 75 -4.32 -11.67 -17.82
C PRO A 75 -3.50 -10.39 -18.03
N PRO A 76 -2.18 -10.39 -17.71
CA PRO A 76 -1.32 -9.25 -17.94
C PRO A 76 -1.33 -8.82 -19.40
N SER A 77 -1.34 -7.52 -19.65
CA SER A 77 -1.26 -6.96 -21.00
C SER A 77 0.09 -7.27 -21.65
N ASP A 78 0.13 -7.39 -22.98
CA ASP A 78 1.37 -7.53 -23.76
C ASP A 78 2.43 -6.49 -23.38
N LEU A 79 2.02 -5.27 -23.06
CA LEU A 79 2.92 -4.21 -22.60
C LEU A 79 3.50 -4.54 -21.22
N GLU A 80 2.68 -5.00 -20.28
CA GLU A 80 3.11 -5.39 -18.94
C GLU A 80 4.09 -6.56 -18.98
N ILE A 81 3.84 -7.55 -19.84
CA ILE A 81 4.74 -8.68 -20.08
C ILE A 81 6.10 -8.17 -20.60
N LYS A 82 6.09 -7.29 -21.62
CA LYS A 82 7.31 -6.70 -22.17
C LYS A 82 8.07 -5.86 -21.14
N LEU A 83 7.39 -5.10 -20.29
CA LEU A 83 8.01 -4.35 -19.20
C LEU A 83 8.64 -5.28 -18.16
N CYS A 84 7.96 -6.35 -17.78
CA CYS A 84 8.49 -7.37 -16.87
C CYS A 84 9.77 -8.01 -17.42
N LEU A 85 9.74 -8.46 -18.68
CA LEU A 85 10.92 -9.03 -19.36
C LEU A 85 12.07 -8.03 -19.42
N ARG A 86 11.78 -6.76 -19.73
CA ARG A 86 12.81 -5.70 -19.74
C ARG A 86 13.42 -5.49 -18.36
N GLN A 87 12.60 -5.45 -17.31
CA GLN A 87 13.07 -5.29 -15.94
C GLN A 87 13.94 -6.46 -15.51
N GLN A 88 13.55 -7.69 -15.82
CA GLN A 88 14.36 -8.88 -15.54
C GLN A 88 15.73 -8.82 -16.25
N ARG A 89 15.77 -8.40 -17.52
CA ARG A 89 17.02 -8.25 -18.26
C ARG A 89 17.95 -7.23 -17.62
N ILE A 90 17.40 -6.09 -17.18
CA ILE A 90 18.16 -5.04 -16.50
C ILE A 90 18.76 -5.60 -15.20
N GLN A 91 17.94 -6.23 -14.35
CA GLN A 91 18.40 -6.83 -13.09
C GLN A 91 19.52 -7.86 -13.28
N THR A 92 19.40 -8.73 -14.29
CA THR A 92 20.46 -9.71 -14.60
C THR A 92 21.75 -9.02 -15.03
N SER A 93 21.64 -7.95 -15.82
CA SER A 93 22.81 -7.20 -16.33
C SER A 93 23.51 -6.44 -15.20
N GLU A 94 22.74 -5.81 -14.31
CA GLU A 94 23.23 -5.13 -13.11
C GLU A 94 23.95 -6.10 -12.18
N LEU A 95 23.37 -7.29 -11.94
CA LEU A 95 23.99 -8.32 -11.12
C LEU A 95 25.30 -8.84 -11.74
N GLU A 96 25.32 -9.04 -13.07
CA GLU A 96 26.53 -9.46 -13.76
C GLU A 96 27.63 -8.39 -13.70
N GLU A 97 27.27 -7.12 -13.88
CA GLU A 97 28.19 -5.99 -13.74
C GLU A 97 28.74 -5.90 -12.33
N GLN A 98 27.89 -6.05 -11.31
CA GLN A 98 28.32 -6.12 -9.92
C GLN A 98 29.32 -7.26 -9.71
N ARG A 99 29.02 -8.47 -10.18
CA ARG A 99 29.94 -9.62 -10.08
C ARG A 99 31.26 -9.39 -10.82
N ARG A 100 31.24 -8.72 -11.98
CA ARG A 100 32.46 -8.37 -12.72
C ARG A 100 33.29 -7.35 -11.93
N SER A 101 32.65 -6.33 -11.36
CA SER A 101 33.33 -5.32 -10.55
C SER A 101 33.98 -5.94 -9.30
N GLU A 102 33.25 -6.82 -8.60
CA GLU A 102 33.77 -7.58 -7.45
C GLU A 102 34.94 -8.48 -7.86
N SER A 103 34.84 -9.19 -8.98
CA SER A 103 35.93 -10.02 -9.51
C SER A 103 37.18 -9.19 -9.83
N LEU A 104 37.02 -8.01 -10.44
CA LEU A 104 38.14 -7.10 -10.71
C LEU A 104 38.76 -6.53 -9.44
N GLN A 105 37.97 -6.24 -8.40
CA GLN A 105 38.48 -5.79 -7.10
C GLN A 105 39.25 -6.91 -6.38
N ASN A 106 38.74 -8.14 -6.46
CA ASN A 106 39.37 -9.33 -5.85
C ASN A 106 40.61 -9.82 -6.63
N ALA A 107 40.79 -9.37 -7.88
CA ALA A 107 41.94 -9.75 -8.69
C ALA A 107 43.23 -9.09 -8.17
N PRO A 108 44.38 -9.78 -8.27
CA PRO A 108 45.68 -9.21 -7.92
C PRO A 108 45.97 -7.90 -8.66
N GLU A 109 46.71 -7.01 -8.02
CA GLU A 109 47.00 -5.66 -8.54
C GLU A 109 47.62 -5.68 -9.94
N PHE A 110 48.59 -6.56 -10.19
CA PHE A 110 49.26 -6.66 -11.50
C PHE A 110 48.29 -7.01 -12.65
N VAL A 111 47.17 -7.69 -12.37
CA VAL A 111 46.10 -7.94 -13.34
C VAL A 111 45.29 -6.67 -13.57
N ARG A 112 44.95 -5.95 -12.49
CA ARG A 112 44.20 -4.69 -12.53
C ARG A 112 44.93 -3.59 -13.29
N VAL A 113 46.25 -3.46 -13.12
CA VAL A 113 47.07 -2.38 -13.75
C VAL A 113 47.67 -2.76 -15.11
N LYS A 114 47.42 -3.97 -15.61
CA LYS A 114 48.01 -4.44 -16.89
C LYS A 114 47.69 -3.54 -18.09
N GLY A 115 46.52 -2.89 -18.09
CA GLY A 115 46.10 -1.97 -19.15
C GLY A 115 46.77 -0.59 -19.07
N THR A 116 46.97 -0.06 -17.86
CA THR A 116 47.62 1.25 -17.64
C THR A 116 49.10 1.18 -17.98
N LEU A 117 49.78 0.08 -17.68
CA LEU A 117 51.20 -0.12 -18.01
C LEU A 117 51.47 -0.09 -19.53
N LYS A 118 50.52 -0.55 -20.37
CA LYS A 118 50.66 -0.51 -21.84
C LYS A 118 50.67 0.92 -22.40
N HIS A 119 50.14 1.89 -21.66
CA HIS A 119 50.05 3.29 -22.09
C HIS A 119 51.29 4.12 -21.69
N VAL A 120 52.05 3.67 -20.70
CA VAL A 120 53.26 4.35 -20.20
C VAL A 120 54.46 4.13 -21.13
N GLY A 121 54.49 3.03 -21.89
CA GLY A 121 55.58 2.71 -22.84
C GLY A 121 55.60 3.51 -24.14
N ARG A 122 54.75 4.53 -24.32
CA ARG A 122 54.75 5.42 -25.51
C ARG A 122 55.34 6.81 -25.24
N PHE A 123 55.95 7.04 -24.07
CA PHE A 123 56.57 8.31 -23.69
C PHE A 123 58.10 8.21 -23.54
N SER A 124 58.78 7.62 -24.51
CA SER A 124 60.23 7.68 -24.61
C SER A 124 60.62 7.96 -26.06
N GLU A 125 60.86 9.25 -26.34
CA GLU A 125 61.66 9.75 -27.48
C GLU A 125 63.14 9.47 -27.25
#